data_AF-A0A2U9IDG4-F1
#
_entry.id   AF-A0A2U9IDG4-F1
#
_cell.length_a   1.000
_cell.length_b   1.000
_cell.length_c   1.000
_cell.angle_alpha   90.00
_cell.angle_beta   90.00
_cell.angle_gamma   90.00
#
_symmetry.space_group_name_H-M   'P 1'
#
loop_
_entity.id
_entity.type
_entity.pdbx_description
1 polymer ?
#
loop_
_entity_poly.entity_id
_entity_poly.type
_entity_poly.pdbx_seq_one_letter_code
_entity_poly.pdbx_strand_id
1 'polypeptide(L)' 'MIFREILALGKSFVSTGILLIILSAIFSSSIHVLSNTLGDYAYFTILIGIILTIVGSKK' A
#
# COMPACT_ATOMS: atom_id res chain seq x y z
N MET A 1 -20.18 12.53 2.36
CA MET A 1 -19.48 12.02 3.56
C MET A 1 -18.61 10.82 3.19
N ILE A 2 -19.19 9.78 2.58
CA ILE A 2 -18.53 8.54 2.12
C ILE A 2 -17.26 8.77 1.27
N PHE A 3 -17.27 9.68 0.28
CA PHE A 3 -16.09 9.93 -0.57
C PHE A 3 -14.84 10.38 0.20
N ARG A 4 -15.02 11.17 1.28
CA ARG A 4 -13.89 11.61 2.12
C ARG A 4 -13.30 10.45 2.93
N GLU A 5 -14.14 9.54 3.39
CA GLU A 5 -13.72 8.34 4.13
C GLU A 5 -12.98 7.38 3.20
N ILE A 6 -13.49 7.17 1.98
CA ILE A 6 -12.80 6.39 0.93
C ILE A 6 -11.44 7.00 0.59
N LEU A 7 -11.37 8.32 0.46
CA LEU A 7 -10.11 9.01 0.20
C LEU A 7 -9.10 8.85 1.33
N ALA A 8 -9.55 8.95 2.59
CA ALA A 8 -8.70 8.73 3.75
C ALA A 8 -8.21 7.28 3.81
N LEU A 9 -9.08 6.31 3.55
CA LEU A 9 -8.73 4.89 3.46
C LEU A 9 -7.68 4.64 2.38
N GLY A 10 -7.87 5.21 1.18
CA GLY A 10 -6.92 5.08 0.08
C GLY A 10 -5.52 5.59 0.44
N LYS A 11 -5.43 6.76 1.09
CA LYS A 11 -4.16 7.31 1.58
C LYS A 11 -3.49 6.42 2.62
N SER A 12 -4.27 5.84 3.54
CA SER A 12 -3.74 4.89 4.53
C SER A 12 -3.15 3.64 3.86
N PHE A 13 -3.84 3.07 2.88
CA PHE A 13 -3.34 1.93 2.10
C PHE A 13 -2.01 2.26 1.39
N VAL A 14 -1.91 3.41 0.72
CA VAL A 14 -0.66 3.82 0.07
C VAL A 14 0.48 3.95 1.08
N SER A 15 0.23 4.58 2.24
CA SER A 15 1.23 4.72 3.31
C SER A 15 1.71 3.36 3.84
N THR A 16 0.77 2.44 4.13
CA THR A 16 1.10 1.07 4.55
C THR A 16 1.91 0.33 3.49
N GLY A 17 1.58 0.49 2.21
CA GLY A 17 2.34 -0.08 1.11
C GLY A 17 3.79 0.42 1.06
N ILE A 18 4.02 1.73 1.23
CA ILE A 18 5.37 2.30 1.30
C ILE A 18 6.17 1.70 2.47
N LEU A 19 5.55 1.54 3.65
CA LEU A 19 6.19 0.89 4.79
C LEU A 19 6.58 -0.57 4.50
N LEU A 20 5.71 -1.31 3.81
CA LEU A 20 5.99 -2.69 3.40
C LEU A 20 7.15 -2.77 2.40
N ILE A 21 7.30 -1.80 1.48
CA ILE A 21 8.47 -1.71 0.59
C ILE A 21 9.75 -1.52 1.40
N ILE A 22 9.75 -0.61 2.37
CA ILE A 22 10.91 -0.37 3.23
C ILE A 22 11.30 -1.64 3.98
N LEU A 23 10.32 -2.34 4.56
CA LEU A 23 10.55 -3.62 5.24
C LEU A 23 11.07 -4.70 4.27
N SER A 24 10.46 -4.82 3.09
CA SER A 24 10.92 -5.75 2.04
C SER A 24 12.39 -5.50 1.67
N ALA A 25 12.79 -4.23 1.52
CA ALA A 25 14.16 -3.84 1.22
C ALA A 25 15.13 -4.20 2.36
N ILE A 26 14.74 -3.99 3.62
CA ILE A 26 15.53 -4.37 4.80
C ILE A 26 15.78 -5.89 4.84
N PHE A 27 14.75 -6.69 4.54
CA PHE A 27 14.86 -8.15 4.55
C PHE A 27 15.41 -8.75 3.25
N SER A 28 15.70 -7.93 2.24
CA SER A 28 16.12 -8.37 0.89
C SER A 28 17.36 -9.25 0.90
N SER A 29 18.32 -8.99 1.80
CA SER A 29 19.58 -9.73 1.90
C SER A 29 19.55 -10.91 2.88
N SER A 30 18.61 -10.94 3.82
CA SER A 30 18.60 -11.90 4.94
C SER A 30 17.56 -13.00 4.79
N ILE A 31 16.36 -12.67 4.29
CA ILE A 31 15.22 -13.60 4.20
C ILE A 31 14.48 -13.35 2.88
N HIS A 32 15.00 -13.90 1.79
CA HIS A 32 14.47 -13.66 0.43
C HIS A 32 12.98 -13.97 0.28
N VAL A 33 12.48 -15.06 0.88
CA VAL A 33 11.05 -15.43 0.82
C VAL A 33 10.18 -14.37 1.50
N LEU A 34 10.60 -13.88 2.67
CA LEU A 34 9.87 -12.85 3.41
C LEU A 34 9.93 -11.51 2.66
N SER A 35 11.09 -11.14 2.14
CA SER A 35 11.26 -9.92 1.33
C SER A 35 10.34 -9.92 0.11
N ASN A 36 10.30 -11.01 -0.66
CA ASN A 36 9.41 -11.13 -1.81
C ASN A 36 7.94 -11.07 -1.40
N THR A 37 7.56 -11.79 -0.35
CA THR A 37 6.18 -11.79 0.15
C THR A 37 5.75 -10.37 0.57
N LEU A 38 6.60 -9.64 1.31
CA LEU A 38 6.34 -8.26 1.70
C LEU A 38 6.25 -7.33 0.47
N GLY A 39 7.07 -7.57 -0.55
CA GLY A 39 7.01 -6.84 -1.82
C GLY A 39 5.70 -7.04 -2.57
N ASP A 40 5.21 -8.28 -2.64
CA ASP A 40 3.91 -8.60 -3.25
C ASP A 40 2.76 -7.92 -2.48
N TYR A 41 2.75 -8.02 -1.15
CA TYR A 41 1.77 -7.31 -0.33
C TYR A 41 1.85 -5.80 -0.52
N ALA A 42 3.05 -5.23 -0.56
CA ALA A 42 3.24 -3.81 -0.80
C ALA A 42 2.63 -3.37 -2.14
N TYR A 43 2.87 -4.13 -3.21
CA TYR A 43 2.32 -3.87 -4.54
C TYR A 43 0.79 -3.81 -4.51
N PHE A 44 0.12 -4.83 -3.98
CA PHE A 44 -1.34 -4.85 -3.90
C PHE A 44 -1.90 -3.75 -3.01
N THR A 45 -1.23 -3.46 -1.88
CA THR A 45 -1.68 -2.41 -0.95
C THR A 45 -1.61 -1.03 -1.61
N ILE A 46 -0.55 -0.73 -2.36
CA ILE A 46 -0.43 0.52 -3.13
C ILE A 46 -1.47 0.59 -4.24
N LEU A 47 -1.64 -0.50 -5.00
CA LEU A 47 -2.61 -0.56 -6.09
C LEU A 47 -4.03 -0.26 -5.59
N ILE A 48 -4.46 -0.95 -4.54
CA ILE A 48 -5.76 -0.72 -3.89
C ILE A 48 -5.85 0.72 -3.36
N GLY A 49 -4.79 1.19 -2.70
CA GLY A 49 -4.74 2.56 -2.18
C GLY A 49 -4.91 3.64 -3.24
N ILE A 50 -4.27 3.48 -4.41
CA ILE A 50 -4.41 4.40 -5.55
C ILE A 50 -5.84 4.36 -6.09
N ILE A 51 -6.42 3.17 -6.31
CA ILE A 51 -7.79 3.02 -6.80
C ILE A 51 -8.77 3.72 -5.85
N LEU A 52 -8.67 3.48 -4.55
CA LEU A 52 -9.51 4.12 -3.54
C LEU A 52 -9.30 5.64 -3.51
N THR A 53 -8.07 6.12 -3.65
CA THR A 53 -7.77 7.55 -3.70
C THR A 53 -8.43 8.21 -4.92
N ILE A 54 -8.39 7.57 -6.09
CA ILE A 54 -9.05 8.07 -7.30
C ILE A 54 -10.58 8.10 -7.11
N VAL A 55 -11.17 7.01 -6.62
CA VAL A 55 -12.62 6.91 -6.38
C VAL A 55 -13.08 7.95 -5.35
N GLY A 56 -12.38 8.07 -4.22
CA GLY A 56 -12.68 9.04 -3.17
C GLY A 56 -12.43 10.50 -3.56
N SER A 57 -11.65 10.75 -4.61
CA SER A 57 -11.42 12.09 -5.16
C SER A 57 -12.47 12.51 -6.18
N LYS A 58 -13.27 11.59 -6.72
CA LYS A 58 -14.43 11.93 -7.54
C LYS A 58 -15.52 12.49 -6.62
N LYS A 59 -15.94 13.72 -6.93
CA LYS A 59 -16.90 14.51 -6.15
C LYS A 59 -18.33 14.08 -6.42
#